data_AF-A0A7J4NLU7-F1
#
_entry.id   AF-A0A7J4NLU7-F1
#
_cell.length_a   1.000
_cell.length_b   1.000
_cell.length_c   1.000
_cell.angle_alpha   90.00
_cell.angle_beta   90.00
_cell.angle_gamma   90.00
#
_symmetry.space_group_name_H-M   'P 1'
#
loop_
_entity.id
_entity.type
_entity.pdbx_description
1 polymer ?
#
loop_
_entity_poly.entity_id
_entity_poly.type
_entity_poly.pdbx_seq_one_letter_code
_entity_poly.pdbx_strand_id
1 'polypeptide(L)'
;MEAPARAARRLLFGLGIALLLATAFALIDGRLPPSECPEDTYNCTASNDMGWLLPAATVVTLLAGYILHLGIEKGVNSPLLKLFPSGGSSAQREALLSDISDSQDEDSLSDAWADLEQGLLSSKEKEEE
;
A
#
# COMPACT_ATOMS: atom_id res chain seq x y z
N MET A 1 16.28 0.81 10.00
CA MET A 1 15.75 0.09 8.81
C MET A 1 15.03 1.09 7.92
N GLU A 2 15.09 0.96 6.60
CA GLU A 2 14.39 1.87 5.69
C GLU A 2 12.87 1.67 5.76
N ALA A 3 12.09 2.76 5.65
CA ALA A 3 10.63 2.68 5.66
C ALA A 3 10.11 1.92 4.42
N PRO A 4 9.10 1.04 4.56
CA PRO A 4 8.62 0.18 3.49
C PRO A 4 8.10 0.99 2.28
N ALA A 5 7.50 2.17 2.50
CA ALA A 5 7.09 3.08 1.42
C ALA A 5 8.28 3.56 0.55
N ARG A 6 9.46 3.74 1.14
CA ARG A 6 10.65 4.20 0.41
C ARG A 6 11.26 3.07 -0.42
N ALA A 7 11.22 1.84 0.07
CA ALA A 7 11.59 0.65 -0.70
C ALA A 7 10.63 0.40 -1.87
N ALA A 8 9.32 0.45 -1.62
CA ALA A 8 8.29 0.30 -2.66
C ALA A 8 8.42 1.36 -3.76
N ARG A 9 8.69 2.63 -3.39
CA ARG A 9 8.97 3.71 -4.36
C ARG A 9 10.14 3.36 -5.28
N ARG A 10 11.27 2.91 -4.73
CA ARG A 10 12.46 2.55 -5.52
C ARG A 10 12.17 1.40 -6.48
N LEU A 11 11.42 0.38 -6.01
CA LEU A 11 11.03 -0.75 -6.84
C LEU A 11 10.07 -0.34 -7.97
N LEU A 12 9.06 0.48 -7.67
CA LEU A 12 8.10 0.94 -8.68
C LEU A 12 8.76 1.80 -9.76
N PHE A 13 9.66 2.70 -9.39
CA PHE A 13 10.42 3.47 -10.38
C PHE A 13 11.42 2.61 -11.15
N GLY A 14 12.13 1.69 -10.48
CA GLY A 14 13.07 0.79 -11.15
C GLY A 14 12.37 -0.12 -12.16
N LEU A 15 11.27 -0.76 -11.75
CA LEU A 15 10.42 -1.58 -12.61
C LEU A 15 9.82 -0.73 -13.75
N GLY A 16 9.30 0.47 -13.43
CA GLY A 16 8.70 1.37 -14.40
C GLY A 16 9.68 1.84 -15.48
N ILE A 17 10.93 2.14 -15.12
CA ILE A 17 11.98 2.50 -16.09
C ILE A 17 12.38 1.31 -16.97
N ALA A 18 12.53 0.11 -16.38
CA ALA A 18 12.83 -1.09 -17.15
C ALA A 18 11.71 -1.43 -18.14
N LEU A 19 10.46 -1.29 -17.68
CA LEU A 19 9.26 -1.44 -18.51
C LEU A 19 9.21 -0.39 -19.63
N LEU A 20 9.53 0.88 -19.34
CA LEU A 20 9.61 1.94 -20.34
C LEU A 20 10.62 1.59 -21.44
N LEU A 21 11.82 1.15 -21.06
CA LEU A 21 12.84 0.71 -22.02
C LEU A 21 12.36 -0.48 -22.85
N ALA A 22 11.71 -1.48 -22.23
CA ALA A 22 11.13 -2.61 -22.94
C ALA A 22 10.06 -2.15 -23.95
N THR A 23 9.20 -1.20 -23.57
CA THR A 23 8.22 -0.63 -24.51
C THR A 23 8.86 0.17 -25.63
N ALA A 24 9.91 0.94 -25.36
CA ALA A 24 10.63 1.68 -26.39
C ALA A 24 11.27 0.72 -27.40
N PHE A 25 11.89 -0.37 -26.93
CA PHE A 25 12.46 -1.39 -27.79
C PHE A 25 11.40 -2.09 -28.64
N ALA A 26 10.28 -2.48 -28.02
CA ALA A 26 9.17 -3.09 -28.74
C ALA A 26 8.53 -2.14 -29.76
N LEU A 27 8.59 -0.81 -29.54
CA LEU A 27 8.11 0.20 -30.47
C LEU A 27 9.06 0.34 -31.67
N ILE A 28 10.37 0.32 -31.43
CA ILE A 28 11.41 0.34 -32.46
C ILE A 28 11.34 -0.92 -33.34
N ASP A 29 11.11 -2.08 -32.72
CA ASP A 29 11.03 -3.38 -33.39
C ASP A 29 9.68 -3.61 -34.11
N GLY A 30 8.75 -2.64 -34.06
CA GLY A 30 7.44 -2.74 -34.71
C GLY A 30 6.56 -3.87 -34.16
N ARG A 31 6.79 -4.30 -32.92
CA ARG A 31 6.06 -5.37 -32.22
C ARG A 31 4.94 -4.88 -31.32
N LEU A 32 4.85 -3.58 -31.08
CA LEU A 32 3.64 -3.04 -30.47
C LEU A 32 2.48 -3.20 -31.45
N PRO A 33 1.30 -3.64 -30.96
CA PRO A 33 0.12 -3.86 -31.79
C PRO A 33 -0.19 -2.59 -32.58
N PRO A 34 -0.31 -2.74 -33.90
CA PRO A 34 -1.62 -3.01 -34.48
C PRO A 34 -1.81 -4.49 -34.84
N SER A 35 -3.05 -4.96 -34.71
CA SER A 35 -3.50 -6.31 -35.12
C SER A 35 -3.36 -6.54 -36.63
N GLU A 36 -3.26 -5.45 -37.40
CA GLU A 36 -3.13 -5.46 -38.85
C GLU A 36 -1.94 -4.59 -39.27
N CYS A 37 -0.99 -5.19 -40.00
CA CYS A 37 0.10 -4.48 -40.62
C CYS A 37 -0.37 -3.94 -41.98
N PRO A 38 -0.37 -2.61 -42.21
CA PRO A 38 -0.67 -2.09 -43.54
C PRO A 38 0.41 -2.55 -44.53
N GLU A 39 0.01 -2.96 -45.74
CA GLU A 39 0.88 -3.60 -46.74
C GLU A 39 2.13 -2.79 -47.13
N ASP A 40 2.15 -1.48 -46.84
CA ASP A 40 3.22 -0.55 -47.20
C ASP A 40 4.28 -0.33 -46.09
N THR A 41 4.22 -1.07 -44.97
CA THR A 41 5.20 -0.91 -43.86
C THR A 41 6.25 -2.02 -43.81
N TYR A 42 7.49 -1.66 -44.16
CA TYR A 42 8.67 -2.48 -43.90
C TYR A 42 8.92 -2.52 -42.38
N ASN A 43 9.04 -3.72 -41.78
CA ASN A 43 9.22 -3.99 -40.34
C ASN A 43 7.96 -3.88 -39.46
N CYS A 44 6.79 -4.25 -39.95
CA CYS A 44 5.63 -4.50 -39.09
C CYS A 44 5.53 -5.99 -38.73
N THR A 45 5.56 -6.31 -37.43
CA THR A 45 5.34 -7.68 -36.93
C THR A 45 3.95 -7.75 -36.31
N ALA A 46 3.02 -8.45 -36.96
CA ALA A 46 1.66 -8.64 -36.46
C ALA A 46 1.68 -9.16 -35.01
N SER A 47 1.08 -8.40 -34.11
CA SER A 47 1.08 -8.66 -32.68
C SER A 47 -0.35 -8.72 -32.16
N ASN A 48 -0.58 -9.59 -31.17
CA ASN A 48 -1.90 -9.76 -30.58
C ASN A 48 -2.28 -8.53 -29.71
N ASP A 49 -3.58 -8.30 -29.48
CA ASP A 49 -4.08 -7.15 -28.70
C ASP A 49 -3.51 -7.09 -27.26
N MET A 50 -3.05 -8.22 -26.74
CA MET A 50 -2.32 -8.33 -25.48
C MET A 50 -1.02 -7.50 -25.43
N GLY A 51 -0.47 -7.07 -26.57
CA GLY A 51 0.71 -6.21 -26.62
C GLY A 51 0.51 -4.83 -25.97
N TRP A 52 -0.74 -4.38 -25.80
CA TRP A 52 -1.08 -3.16 -25.05
C TRP A 52 -0.86 -3.27 -23.54
N LEU A 53 -0.74 -4.48 -22.99
CA LEU A 53 -0.46 -4.67 -21.56
C LEU A 53 0.88 -4.09 -21.16
N LEU A 54 1.88 -4.14 -22.04
CA LEU A 54 3.21 -3.62 -21.77
C LEU A 54 3.19 -2.10 -21.53
N PRO A 55 2.72 -1.26 -22.48
CA PRO A 55 2.58 0.18 -22.26
C PRO A 55 1.59 0.53 -21.15
N ALA A 56 0.50 -0.23 -20.98
CA ALA A 56 -0.41 0.01 -19.85
C ALA A 56 0.29 -0.21 -18.50
N ALA A 57 1.07 -1.29 -18.36
CA ALA A 57 1.82 -1.59 -17.15
C ALA A 57 2.90 -0.53 -16.86
N THR A 58 3.56 0.02 -17.88
CA THR A 58 4.56 1.08 -17.68
C THR A 58 3.93 2.34 -17.08
N VAL A 59 2.77 2.75 -17.61
CA VAL A 59 2.04 3.92 -17.14
C VAL A 59 1.57 3.70 -15.70
N VAL A 60 0.97 2.54 -15.41
CA VAL A 60 0.48 2.21 -14.06
C VAL A 60 1.61 2.21 -13.03
N THR A 61 2.75 1.59 -13.35
CA THR A 61 3.88 1.49 -12.41
C THR A 61 4.55 2.83 -12.13
N LEU A 62 4.75 3.67 -13.16
CA LEU A 62 5.27 5.02 -12.99
C LEU A 62 4.30 5.93 -12.23
N LEU A 63 3.01 5.85 -12.54
CA LEU A 63 1.99 6.67 -11.89
C LEU A 63 1.81 6.27 -10.42
N ALA A 64 1.82 4.97 -10.11
CA ALA A 64 1.84 4.48 -8.74
C ALA A 64 3.09 4.95 -7.97
N GLY A 65 4.28 4.89 -8.60
CA GLY A 65 5.51 5.41 -8.03
C GLY A 65 5.46 6.93 -7.76
N TYR A 66 4.84 7.70 -8.66
CA TYR A 66 4.66 9.14 -8.53
C TYR A 66 3.68 9.51 -7.41
N ILE A 67 2.55 8.83 -7.30
CA ILE A 67 1.59 9.02 -6.20
C ILE A 67 2.27 8.73 -4.85
N LEU A 68 3.04 7.64 -4.78
CA LEU A 68 3.75 7.27 -3.56
C LEU A 68 4.84 8.30 -3.22
N HIS A 69 5.55 8.84 -4.22
CA HIS A 69 6.51 9.91 -4.03
C HIS A 69 5.88 11.19 -3.47
N LEU A 70 4.75 11.62 -4.03
CA LEU A 70 3.97 12.76 -3.53
C LEU A 70 3.46 12.51 -2.11
N GLY A 71 2.97 11.31 -1.82
CA GLY A 71 2.52 10.94 -0.49
C GLY A 71 3.63 11.02 0.56
N ILE A 72 4.84 10.56 0.20
CA ILE A 72 6.00 10.59 1.10
C ILE A 72 6.51 12.02 1.33
N GLU A 73 6.58 12.87 0.31
CA GLU A 73 7.20 14.20 0.44
C GLU A 73 6.23 15.32 0.81
N LYS A 74 4.97 15.24 0.37
CA LYS A 74 3.96 16.29 0.63
C LYS A 74 2.94 15.87 1.69
N GLY A 75 3.04 14.66 2.24
CA GLY A 75 2.11 14.17 3.28
C GLY A 75 0.67 14.02 2.80
N VAL A 76 0.46 13.85 1.49
CA VAL A 76 -0.89 13.71 0.93
C VAL A 76 -1.41 12.32 1.22
N ASN A 77 -2.58 12.21 1.85
CA ASN A 77 -3.26 10.94 2.12
C ASN A 77 -3.60 10.23 0.82
N SER A 78 -2.70 9.37 0.35
CA SER A 78 -2.92 8.50 -0.80
C SER A 78 -3.36 7.11 -0.33
N PRO A 79 -4.26 6.43 -1.05
CA PRO A 79 -4.66 5.06 -0.70
C PRO A 79 -3.47 4.09 -0.72
N LEU A 80 -2.43 4.38 -1.52
CA LEU A 80 -1.19 3.60 -1.56
C LEU A 80 -0.36 3.72 -0.28
N LEU A 81 -0.42 4.85 0.44
CA LEU A 81 0.23 4.99 1.74
C LEU A 81 -0.45 4.18 2.85
N LYS A 82 -1.75 3.85 2.69
CA LYS A 82 -2.45 2.94 3.60
C LYS A 82 -1.93 1.50 3.46
N LEU A 83 -1.51 1.12 2.25
CA LEU A 83 -0.91 -0.19 1.97
C LEU A 83 0.60 -0.22 2.28
N PHE A 84 1.29 0.90 2.06
CA PHE A 84 2.72 1.07 2.32
C PHE A 84 2.94 2.24 3.30
N PRO A 85 2.91 1.99 4.62
CA PRO A 85 3.08 3.04 5.61
C PRO A 85 4.44 3.73 5.46
N SER A 86 4.44 5.06 5.60
CA SER A 86 5.62 5.91 5.47
C SER A 86 6.47 5.97 6.75
N GLY A 87 5.94 5.48 7.87
CA GLY A 87 6.64 5.42 9.16
C GLY A 87 7.87 4.49 9.12
N GLY A 88 8.95 4.91 9.80
CA GLY A 88 10.08 4.03 10.07
C GLY A 88 9.69 2.89 11.01
N SER A 89 10.45 1.78 10.99
CA SER A 89 10.16 0.60 11.81
C SER A 89 10.02 0.88 13.31
N SER A 90 10.66 1.92 13.82
CA SER A 90 10.54 2.36 15.22
C SER A 90 9.19 3.01 15.50
N ALA A 91 8.76 3.97 14.68
CA ALA A 91 7.46 4.64 14.84
C ALA A 91 6.28 3.66 14.68
N GLN A 92 6.44 2.67 13.80
CA GLN A 92 5.45 1.61 13.62
C GLN A 92 5.41 0.64 14.80
N ARG A 93 6.56 0.38 15.43
CA ARG A 93 6.64 -0.43 16.64
C ARG A 93 6.07 0.31 17.85
N GLU A 94 6.30 1.60 17.96
CA GLU A 94 5.73 2.46 19.01
C GLU A 94 4.20 2.48 18.90
N ALA A 95 3.66 2.67 17.70
CA ALA A 95 2.21 2.63 17.46
C ALA A 95 1.60 1.25 17.78
N LEU A 96 2.31 0.16 17.45
CA LEU A 96 1.87 -1.18 17.81
C LEU A 96 1.92 -1.42 19.33
N LEU A 97 2.92 -0.86 20.01
CA LEU A 97 3.05 -0.94 21.46
C LEU A 97 1.98 -0.10 22.16
N SER A 98 1.61 1.06 21.63
CA SER A 98 0.49 1.86 22.16
C SER A 98 -0.85 1.16 21.97
N ASP A 99 -1.10 0.55 20.80
CA ASP A 99 -2.32 -0.22 20.58
C ASP A 99 -2.43 -1.41 21.57
N ILE A 100 -1.30 -2.06 21.89
CA ILE A 100 -1.27 -3.14 22.87
C ILE A 100 -1.45 -2.63 24.31
N SER A 101 -0.89 -1.47 24.65
CA SER A 101 -1.10 -0.89 25.99
C SER A 101 -2.54 -0.46 26.19
N ASP A 102 -3.14 0.19 25.20
CA ASP A 102 -4.54 0.64 25.28
C ASP A 102 -5.49 -0.56 25.44
N SER A 103 -5.22 -1.67 24.74
CA SER A 103 -6.00 -2.90 24.92
C SER A 103 -5.88 -3.53 26.32
N GLN A 104 -4.72 -3.40 26.97
CA GLN A 104 -4.53 -3.90 28.33
C GLN A 104 -5.20 -3.00 29.38
N ASP A 105 -5.20 -1.68 29.15
CA ASP A 105 -5.89 -0.74 30.03
C ASP A 105 -7.41 -0.99 29.98
N GLU A 106 -8.00 -1.31 28.82
CA GLU A 106 -9.41 -1.70 28.70
C GLU A 106 -9.75 -2.96 29.53
N ASP A 107 -8.90 -3.98 29.52
CA ASP A 107 -9.07 -5.18 30.35
C ASP A 107 -9.03 -4.84 31.85
N SER A 108 -8.15 -3.92 32.27
CA SER A 108 -8.06 -3.48 33.68
C SER A 108 -9.29 -2.71 34.15
N LEU A 109 -9.92 -1.95 33.24
CA LEU A 109 -11.17 -1.25 33.52
C LEU A 109 -12.31 -2.25 33.75
N SER A 110 -12.38 -3.34 32.97
CA SER A 110 -13.38 -4.40 33.16
C SER A 110 -13.33 -5.00 34.56
N ASP A 111 -12.13 -5.32 35.08
CA ASP A 111 -11.96 -5.86 36.43
C ASP A 111 -12.35 -4.84 37.51
N ALA A 112 -12.04 -3.56 37.31
CA ALA A 112 -12.45 -2.49 38.24
C ALA A 112 -13.97 -2.29 38.28
N TRP A 113 -14.67 -2.46 37.14
CA TRP A 113 -16.13 -2.47 37.10
C TRP A 113 -16.73 -3.69 37.81
N ALA A 114 -16.11 -4.86 37.66
CA ALA A 114 -16.55 -6.09 38.32
C ALA A 114 -16.42 -6.00 39.85
N ASP A 115 -15.32 -5.44 40.36
CA ASP A 115 -15.11 -5.25 41.80
C ASP A 115 -16.10 -4.23 42.39
N LEU A 116 -16.41 -3.17 41.64
CA LEU A 116 -17.42 -2.19 42.03
C LEU A 116 -18.82 -2.83 42.10
N GLU A 117 -19.20 -3.64 41.11
CA GLU A 117 -20.48 -4.35 41.10
C GLU A 117 -20.60 -5.32 42.28
N GLN A 118 -19.53 -6.08 42.57
CA GLN A 118 -19.50 -6.99 43.71
C GLN A 118 -19.61 -6.25 45.06
N GLY A 119 -18.95 -5.10 45.18
CA GLY A 119 -19.06 -4.24 46.36
C GLY A 119 -20.48 -3.74 46.59
N LEU A 120 -21.17 -3.31 45.52
CA LEU A 120 -22.54 -2.77 45.57
C LEU A 120 -23.58 -3.85 45.92
N LEU A 121 -23.39 -5.08 45.41
CA LEU A 121 -24.21 -6.24 45.77
C LEU A 121 -24.01 -6.63 47.24
N SER A 122 -22.76 -6.66 47.72
CA SER A 122 -22.45 -7.01 49.11
C SER A 122 -22.97 -5.97 50.12
N SER A 123 -22.99 -4.68 49.75
CA SER A 123 -23.57 -3.64 50.60
C SER A 123 -25.09 -3.75 50.67
N LYS A 124 -25.72 -4.17 49.58
CA LYS A 124 -27.18 -4.31 49.51
C LYS A 124 -27.67 -5.51 50.32
N GLU A 125 -26.94 -6.63 50.32
CA GLU A 125 -27.23 -7.76 51.21
C GLU A 125 -27.14 -7.38 52.69
N LYS A 126 -26.20 -6.50 53.08
CA LYS A 126 -26.07 -6.02 54.47
C LYS A 126 -27.16 -5.05 54.94
N GLU A 127 -27.88 -4.40 54.02
CA GLU A 127 -29.00 -3.52 54.37
C GLU A 127 -30.34 -4.26 54.50
N GLU A 128 -30.43 -5.50 54.00
CA GLU A 128 -31.66 -6.33 54.06
C GLU A 128 -31.67 -7.34 55.23
N GLU A 129 -30.59 -7.44 56.03
CA GLU A 129 -30.53 -8.12 57.36
C GLU A 129 -30.80 -7.17 58.52
#